data_AF-A0A351Y5P5-F1
#
_entry.id   AF-A0A351Y5P5-F1
#
_cell.length_a   1.000
_cell.length_b   1.000
_cell.length_c   1.000
_cell.angle_alpha   90.00
_cell.angle_beta   90.00
_cell.angle_gamma   90.00
#
_symmetry.space_group_name_H-M   'P 1'
#
loop_
_entity.id
_entity.type
_entity.pdbx_description
1 polymer ?
#
loop_
_entity_poly.entity_id
_entity_poly.type
_entity_poly.pdbx_seq_one_letter_code
_entity_poly.pdbx_strand_id
1 'polypeptide(L)'
;MTDTLQIKDFTEELGKKHRIRIEYKTTAETAKTLMKDHTYQDFGIREVNNRLQQSFIGKQKVVFLENIERMTGEAANAFLKSCEEPLSKRLIIATTSNHMQLLETILSRALTIKFNQLSDTELSQRMESKSMFSNNKDLKQLIINMAMGKPGIAQRMFDLINKEPELEKTLTGLMHNLITDTKRFFSHDALKKLYRFGILDAFIDGRIAYCINNNMTKK
;
A
#
# COMPACT_ATOMS: atom_id res chain seq x y z
N MET A 1 27.29 -8.51 -1.67
CA MET A 1 26.51 -7.46 -0.98
C MET A 1 25.86 -6.56 -2.04
N THR A 2 24.65 -6.06 -1.82
CA THR A 2 23.95 -5.13 -2.71
C THR A 2 23.80 -3.83 -1.94
N ASP A 3 24.11 -2.70 -2.58
CA ASP A 3 23.91 -1.39 -2.00
C ASP A 3 22.46 -0.96 -2.22
N THR A 4 21.66 -0.89 -1.16
CA THR A 4 20.20 -0.68 -1.24
C THR A 4 19.80 0.64 -0.60
N LEU A 5 19.02 1.41 -1.34
CA LEU A 5 18.43 2.67 -0.93
C LEU A 5 16.90 2.54 -0.96
N GLN A 6 16.23 2.65 0.20
CA GLN A 6 14.77 2.64 0.27
C GLN A 6 14.18 4.00 0.65
N ILE A 7 13.17 4.40 -0.13
CA ILE A 7 12.43 5.64 0.02
C ILE A 7 10.93 5.34 0.13
N LYS A 8 10.40 5.55 1.32
CA LYS A 8 8.97 5.43 1.64
C LYS A 8 8.25 6.77 1.63
N ASP A 9 6.97 6.70 1.33
CA ASP A 9 6.03 7.81 1.43
C ASP A 9 5.51 7.95 2.87
N PHE A 10 5.51 9.17 3.40
CA PHE A 10 4.98 9.50 4.74
C PHE A 10 4.04 10.72 4.72
N THR A 11 3.42 10.98 3.57
CA THR A 11 2.63 12.20 3.40
C THR A 11 1.41 12.24 4.32
N GLU A 12 0.80 11.08 4.61
CA GLU A 12 -0.37 11.01 5.49
C GLU A 12 -0.01 11.39 6.92
N GLU A 13 1.12 10.88 7.41
CA GLU A 13 1.65 11.14 8.74
C GLU A 13 2.17 12.59 8.89
N LEU A 14 2.62 13.20 7.79
CA LEU A 14 3.20 14.54 7.78
C LEU A 14 2.21 15.65 7.38
N GLY A 15 1.01 15.31 6.92
CA GLY A 15 -0.03 16.26 6.49
C GLY A 15 0.41 17.20 5.35
N LYS A 16 1.46 16.85 4.59
CA LYS A 16 2.06 17.71 3.54
C LYS A 16 2.49 16.85 2.38
N LYS A 17 2.17 17.28 1.14
CA LYS A 17 2.60 16.60 -0.10
C LYS A 17 4.13 16.35 -0.07
N HIS A 18 4.44 15.06 0.04
CA HIS A 18 5.66 14.33 -0.29
C HIS A 18 7.02 14.97 -0.03
N ARG A 19 7.78 14.30 0.83
CA ARG A 19 9.20 14.53 1.07
C ARG A 19 9.83 13.15 1.42
N ILE A 20 10.93 12.82 0.75
CA ILE A 20 11.44 11.47 0.43
C ILE A 20 12.25 10.88 1.61
N ARG A 21 11.93 9.66 2.09
CA ARG A 21 12.69 8.94 3.13
C ARG A 21 14.03 8.44 2.59
N ILE A 22 15.07 8.42 3.41
CA ILE A 22 16.17 7.47 3.22
C ILE A 22 16.58 6.86 4.58
N GLU A 23 16.71 5.53 4.68
CA GLU A 23 17.22 4.86 5.90
C GLU A 23 18.75 4.95 6.03
N TYR A 24 19.24 5.68 7.04
CA TYR A 24 20.61 5.60 7.57
C TYR A 24 20.59 5.65 9.10
N LYS A 25 21.64 5.14 9.75
CA LYS A 25 21.94 5.44 11.16
C LYS A 25 22.54 6.84 11.24
N THR A 26 21.81 7.90 11.60
CA THR A 26 22.46 9.11 12.18
C THR A 26 21.54 10.08 12.94
N THR A 27 22.18 10.74 13.90
CA THR A 27 21.83 11.89 14.77
C THR A 27 21.78 13.23 14.02
N ALA A 28 20.69 13.55 13.30
CA ALA A 28 20.52 14.84 12.61
C ALA A 28 19.37 15.68 13.18
N GLU A 29 19.59 16.99 13.35
CA GLU A 29 18.63 17.97 13.91
C GLU A 29 17.37 18.19 13.07
N THR A 30 17.37 17.80 11.79
CA THR A 30 16.23 17.90 10.88
C THR A 30 15.32 16.67 10.91
N ALA A 31 15.67 15.67 11.70
CA ALA A 31 14.92 14.43 11.81
C ALA A 31 13.70 14.61 12.74
N LYS A 32 12.50 14.28 12.25
CA LYS A 32 11.26 14.26 13.03
C LYS A 32 10.89 12.84 13.44
N THR A 33 10.52 12.62 14.69
CA THR A 33 9.97 11.33 15.13
C THR A 33 8.56 11.15 14.59
N LEU A 34 8.32 10.09 13.82
CA LEU A 34 7.00 9.74 13.28
C LEU A 34 6.31 8.66 14.12
N MET A 35 7.06 7.64 14.52
CA MET A 35 6.59 6.52 15.35
C MET A 35 7.71 6.11 16.30
N LYS A 36 7.40 5.21 17.25
CA LYS A 36 8.40 4.61 18.14
C LYS A 36 9.54 4.03 17.28
N ASP A 37 10.76 4.51 17.52
CA ASP A 37 12.00 4.15 16.81
C ASP A 37 12.12 4.57 15.33
N HIS A 38 11.19 5.41 14.82
CA HIS A 38 11.22 5.87 13.43
C HIS A 38 11.42 7.38 13.33
N THR A 39 12.56 7.77 12.76
CA THR A 39 12.91 9.17 12.48
C THR A 39 12.86 9.46 10.98
N TYR A 40 12.38 10.65 10.65
CA TYR A 40 12.14 11.09 9.29
C TYR A 40 12.95 12.33 8.96
N GLN A 41 13.71 12.28 7.87
CA GLN A 41 14.38 13.43 7.29
C GLN A 41 14.04 13.51 5.80
N ASP A 42 13.66 14.70 5.33
CA ASP A 42 13.49 14.92 3.90
C ASP A 42 14.83 15.17 3.24
N PHE A 43 15.16 14.33 2.26
CA PHE A 43 16.32 14.52 1.41
C PHE A 43 15.96 14.93 -0.02
N GLY A 44 14.67 14.86 -0.39
CA GLY A 44 14.21 15.13 -1.75
C GLY A 44 14.83 14.21 -2.82
N ILE A 45 14.41 14.41 -4.07
CA ILE A 45 14.84 13.55 -5.18
C ILE A 45 16.29 13.81 -5.63
N ARG A 46 16.82 15.01 -5.36
CA ARG A 46 18.19 15.38 -5.73
C ARG A 46 19.22 14.53 -5.00
N GLU A 47 18.95 14.17 -3.75
CA GLU A 47 19.79 13.26 -2.99
C GLU A 47 19.78 11.86 -3.60
N VAL A 48 18.63 11.39 -4.08
CA VAL A 48 18.50 10.10 -4.76
C VAL A 48 19.37 10.07 -6.01
N ASN A 49 19.29 11.12 -6.83
CA ASN A 49 20.10 11.25 -8.04
C ASN A 49 21.60 11.27 -7.70
N ASN A 50 22.01 12.01 -6.67
CA ASN A 50 23.40 12.01 -6.20
C ASN A 50 23.85 10.59 -5.79
N ARG A 51 23.04 9.89 -5.00
CA ARG A 51 23.35 8.50 -4.59
C ARG A 51 23.41 7.53 -5.76
N LEU A 52 22.58 7.73 -6.78
CA LEU A 52 22.65 6.95 -8.03
C LEU A 52 23.97 7.18 -8.76
N GLN A 53 24.50 8.41 -8.75
CA GLN A 53 25.79 8.76 -9.35
C GLN A 53 27.00 8.22 -8.59
N GLN A 54 26.91 8.10 -7.27
CA GLN A 54 27.98 7.52 -6.46
C GLN A 54 28.27 6.07 -6.84
N SER A 55 29.54 5.67 -6.74
CA SER A 55 29.98 4.28 -6.89
C SER A 55 29.14 3.33 -6.02
N PHE A 56 28.87 2.14 -6.55
CA PHE A 56 28.11 1.11 -5.84
C PHE A 56 29.08 0.20 -5.10
N ILE A 57 28.67 -0.28 -3.92
CA ILE A 57 29.38 -1.35 -3.22
C ILE A 57 28.75 -2.69 -3.59
N GLY A 58 29.56 -3.62 -4.10
CA GLY A 58 29.11 -4.97 -4.45
C GLY A 58 28.71 -5.15 -5.91
N LYS A 59 27.58 -5.81 -6.20
CA LYS A 59 27.21 -6.19 -7.59
C LYS A 59 26.41 -5.13 -8.34
N GLN A 60 25.50 -4.45 -7.64
CA GLN A 60 24.62 -3.42 -8.18
C GLN A 60 24.15 -2.50 -7.06
N LYS A 61 23.64 -1.33 -7.42
CA LYS A 61 22.94 -0.41 -6.52
C LYS A 61 21.46 -0.36 -6.89
N VAL A 62 20.60 -0.56 -5.89
CA VAL A 62 19.15 -0.63 -6.07
C VAL A 62 18.50 0.51 -5.31
N VAL A 63 17.63 1.25 -5.97
CA VAL A 63 16.82 2.31 -5.37
C VAL A 63 15.35 1.91 -5.44
N PHE A 64 14.67 1.90 -4.30
CA PHE A 64 13.22 1.68 -4.21
C PHE A 64 12.51 2.99 -3.85
N LEU A 65 11.61 3.44 -4.73
CA LEU A 65 10.83 4.67 -4.58
C LEU A 65 9.35 4.35 -4.44
N GLU A 66 8.73 4.78 -3.35
CA GLU A 66 7.30 4.59 -3.10
C GLU A 66 6.47 5.80 -3.58
N ASN A 67 5.33 5.53 -4.23
CA ASN A 67 4.30 6.51 -4.63
C ASN A 67 4.84 7.74 -5.39
N ILE A 68 5.58 7.51 -6.47
CA ILE A 68 6.27 8.58 -7.22
C ILE A 68 5.32 9.62 -7.86
N GLU A 69 4.02 9.34 -7.96
CA GLU A 69 2.97 10.30 -8.37
C GLU A 69 2.83 11.49 -7.43
N ARG A 70 3.34 11.37 -6.21
CA ARG A 70 3.26 12.42 -5.21
C ARG A 70 4.40 13.43 -5.32
N MET A 71 5.38 13.20 -6.19
CA MET A 71 6.44 14.16 -6.48
C MET A 71 5.86 15.50 -6.93
N THR A 72 6.48 16.60 -6.51
CA THR A 72 6.24 17.90 -7.16
C THR A 72 6.71 17.85 -8.61
N GLY A 73 6.19 18.73 -9.47
CA GLY A 73 6.66 18.80 -10.86
C GLY A 73 8.18 19.01 -10.96
N GLU A 74 8.76 19.82 -10.08
CA GLU A 74 10.21 20.01 -9.99
C GLU A 74 10.95 18.72 -9.61
N ALA A 75 10.41 17.94 -8.67
CA ALA A 75 11.00 16.69 -8.26
C ALA A 75 10.91 15.63 -9.37
N ALA A 76 9.77 15.52 -10.05
CA ALA A 76 9.60 14.62 -11.19
C ALA A 76 10.57 14.97 -12.34
N ASN A 77 10.75 16.26 -12.64
CA ASN A 77 11.72 16.72 -13.65
C ASN A 77 13.17 16.47 -13.25
N ALA A 78 13.51 16.59 -11.96
CA ALA A 78 14.84 16.22 -11.49
C ALA A 78 15.05 14.70 -11.59
N PHE A 79 14.03 13.89 -11.28
CA PHE A 79 14.10 12.43 -11.40
C PHE A 79 14.36 11.97 -12.84
N LEU A 80 13.75 12.64 -13.82
CA LEU A 80 13.89 12.31 -15.25
C LEU A 80 15.34 12.18 -15.70
N LYS A 81 16.25 13.01 -15.16
CA LYS A 81 17.69 12.93 -15.48
C LYS A 81 18.26 11.53 -15.24
N SER A 82 17.86 10.87 -14.16
CA SER A 82 18.30 9.51 -13.83
C SER A 82 17.56 8.43 -14.62
N CYS A 83 16.36 8.71 -15.11
CA CYS A 83 15.62 7.81 -16.01
C CYS A 83 16.15 7.88 -17.46
N GLU A 84 16.60 9.05 -17.90
CA GLU A 84 17.11 9.31 -19.25
C GLU A 84 18.49 8.70 -19.49
N GLU A 85 19.37 8.79 -18.50
CA GLU A 85 20.74 8.30 -18.59
C GLU A 85 21.01 7.28 -17.46
N PRO A 86 20.41 6.07 -17.53
CA PRO A 86 20.57 5.08 -16.47
C PRO A 86 22.02 4.58 -16.44
N LEU A 87 22.71 4.81 -15.33
CA LEU A 87 24.06 4.31 -15.13
C LEU A 87 24.08 2.78 -15.02
N SER A 88 25.17 2.17 -15.50
CA SER A 88 25.33 0.72 -15.43
C SER A 88 25.26 0.21 -13.97
N LYS A 89 24.68 -0.99 -13.79
CA LYS A 89 24.50 -1.62 -12.48
C LYS A 89 23.70 -0.75 -11.49
N ARG A 90 22.76 0.04 -12.01
CA ARG A 90 21.71 0.70 -11.22
C ARG A 90 20.36 0.11 -11.57
N LEU A 91 19.59 -0.21 -10.54
CA LEU A 91 18.19 -0.62 -10.70
C LEU A 91 17.33 0.35 -9.91
N ILE A 92 16.40 1.00 -10.59
CA ILE A 92 15.38 1.82 -9.95
C ILE A 92 14.08 1.01 -10.00
N ILE A 93 13.49 0.79 -8.84
CA ILE A 93 12.17 0.21 -8.69
C ILE A 93 11.30 1.32 -8.10
N ALA A 94 10.24 1.68 -8.80
CA ALA A 94 9.30 2.69 -8.35
C ALA A 94 7.89 2.12 -8.29
N THR A 95 7.09 2.58 -7.34
CA THR A 95 5.66 2.25 -7.24
C THR A 95 4.80 3.48 -7.45
N THR A 96 3.60 3.24 -7.96
CA THR A 96 2.57 4.26 -8.10
C THR A 96 1.20 3.68 -7.87
N SER A 97 0.32 4.42 -7.21
CA SER A 97 -1.10 4.09 -7.11
C SER A 97 -1.91 4.61 -8.31
N ASN A 98 -1.36 5.57 -9.07
CA ASN A 98 -2.03 6.17 -10.23
C ASN A 98 -1.05 6.63 -11.31
N HIS A 99 -0.84 5.78 -12.32
CA HIS A 99 0.04 6.08 -13.45
C HIS A 99 -0.38 7.32 -14.26
N MET A 100 -1.67 7.72 -14.27
CA MET A 100 -2.14 8.91 -14.99
C MET A 100 -1.62 10.21 -14.37
N GLN A 101 -1.14 10.17 -13.12
CA GLN A 101 -0.53 11.32 -12.46
C GLN A 101 0.98 11.41 -12.71
N LEU A 102 1.56 10.44 -13.40
CA LEU A 102 2.98 10.46 -13.75
C LEU A 102 3.21 11.19 -15.07
N LEU A 103 4.40 11.79 -15.19
CA LEU A 103 4.86 12.33 -16.45
C LEU A 103 5.04 11.17 -17.45
N GLU A 104 4.49 11.34 -18.66
CA GLU A 104 4.61 10.36 -19.74
C GLU A 104 6.09 10.07 -20.07
N THR A 105 6.97 11.05 -19.89
CA THR A 105 8.42 10.94 -20.07
C THR A 105 9.09 9.97 -19.08
N ILE A 106 8.54 9.80 -17.88
CA ILE A 106 9.00 8.77 -16.92
C ILE A 106 8.51 7.40 -17.41
N LEU A 107 7.22 7.31 -17.76
CA LEU A 107 6.59 6.05 -18.18
C LEU A 107 7.25 5.47 -19.44
N SER A 108 7.62 6.30 -20.41
CA SER A 108 8.26 5.85 -21.65
C SER A 108 9.66 5.24 -21.46
N ARG A 109 10.28 5.46 -20.29
CA ARG A 109 11.62 4.96 -19.92
C ARG A 109 11.59 3.86 -18.86
N ALA A 110 10.39 3.45 -18.43
CA ALA A 110 10.20 2.47 -17.39
C ALA A 110 9.50 1.22 -17.92
N LEU A 111 9.98 0.05 -17.47
CA LEU A 111 9.19 -1.17 -17.58
C LEU A 111 8.02 -1.09 -16.61
N THR A 112 6.81 -0.90 -17.14
CA THR A 112 5.61 -0.82 -16.31
C THR A 112 5.06 -2.22 -16.03
N ILE A 113 5.05 -2.62 -14.75
CA ILE A 113 4.42 -3.85 -14.28
C ILE A 113 3.12 -3.49 -13.59
N LYS A 114 1.98 -3.90 -14.17
CA LYS A 114 0.66 -3.67 -13.59
C LYS A 114 0.28 -4.82 -12.67
N PHE A 115 -0.03 -4.48 -11.42
CA PHE A 115 -0.61 -5.42 -10.45
C PHE A 115 -2.13 -5.37 -10.55
N ASN A 116 -2.69 -6.25 -11.37
CA ASN A 116 -4.14 -6.36 -11.51
C ASN A 116 -4.76 -7.01 -10.27
N GLN A 117 -5.99 -6.60 -9.96
CA GLN A 117 -6.80 -7.27 -8.94
C GLN A 117 -7.14 -8.68 -9.41
N LEU A 118 -7.15 -9.62 -8.47
CA LEU A 118 -7.65 -10.96 -8.71
C LEU A 118 -9.18 -10.95 -8.69
N SER A 119 -9.80 -11.80 -9.49
CA SER A 119 -11.21 -12.13 -9.31
C SER A 119 -11.46 -12.83 -7.97
N ASP A 120 -12.69 -12.81 -7.48
CA ASP A 120 -13.06 -13.48 -6.22
C ASP A 120 -12.77 -14.98 -6.27
N THR A 121 -12.88 -15.60 -7.44
CA THR A 121 -12.57 -17.02 -7.66
C THR A 121 -11.07 -17.30 -7.60
N GLU A 122 -10.24 -16.50 -8.29
CA GLU A 122 -8.78 -16.61 -8.22
C GLU A 122 -8.25 -16.35 -6.80
N LEU A 123 -8.79 -15.33 -6.14
CA LEU A 123 -8.44 -15.01 -4.75
C LEU A 123 -8.83 -16.17 -3.82
N SER A 124 -10.04 -16.72 -3.97
CA SER A 124 -10.49 -17.90 -3.23
C SER A 124 -9.56 -19.09 -3.37
N GLN A 125 -9.22 -19.47 -4.60
CA GLN A 125 -8.34 -20.60 -4.89
C GLN A 125 -6.95 -20.38 -4.30
N ARG A 126 -6.44 -19.16 -4.41
CA ARG A 126 -5.12 -18.82 -3.85
C ARG A 126 -5.11 -18.93 -2.33
N MET A 127 -6.20 -18.60 -1.64
CA MET A 127 -6.29 -18.74 -0.19
C MET A 127 -6.54 -20.19 0.25
N GLU A 128 -7.29 -20.98 -0.52
CA GLU A 128 -7.48 -22.42 -0.29
C GLU A 128 -6.18 -23.21 -0.43
N SER A 129 -5.36 -22.90 -1.45
CA SER A 129 -4.07 -23.56 -1.66
C SER A 129 -3.09 -23.39 -0.48
N LYS A 130 -3.34 -22.40 0.38
CA LYS A 130 -2.58 -22.15 1.60
C LYS A 130 -3.23 -22.74 2.86
N SER A 131 -4.27 -23.57 2.73
CA SER A 131 -5.04 -24.16 3.84
C SER A 131 -5.57 -23.12 4.85
N MET A 132 -5.83 -21.89 4.40
CA MET A 132 -6.18 -20.79 5.31
C MET A 132 -7.60 -20.93 5.85
N PHE A 133 -8.53 -21.48 5.06
CA PHE A 133 -9.97 -21.39 5.38
C PHE A 133 -10.67 -22.70 5.66
N SER A 134 -9.94 -23.70 6.16
CA SER A 134 -10.42 -25.09 6.13
C SER A 134 -11.78 -25.33 6.81
N ASN A 135 -12.26 -24.46 7.72
CA ASN A 135 -13.48 -24.73 8.50
C ASN A 135 -14.57 -23.61 8.56
N ASN A 136 -14.37 -22.40 8.00
CA ASN A 136 -15.38 -21.32 8.09
C ASN A 136 -15.64 -20.62 6.74
N LYS A 137 -16.74 -21.01 6.06
CA LYS A 137 -17.13 -20.48 4.74
C LYS A 137 -17.54 -19.02 4.77
N ASP A 138 -18.25 -18.58 5.81
CA ASP A 138 -18.77 -17.21 5.90
C ASP A 138 -17.62 -16.21 6.11
N LEU A 139 -16.68 -16.56 6.99
CA LEU A 139 -15.46 -15.78 7.20
C LEU A 139 -14.61 -15.67 5.94
N LYS A 140 -14.48 -16.77 5.20
CA LYS A 140 -13.75 -16.79 3.92
C LYS A 140 -14.39 -15.80 2.94
N GLN A 141 -15.71 -15.89 2.74
CA GLN A 141 -16.41 -15.00 1.81
C GLN A 141 -16.30 -13.54 2.23
N LEU A 142 -16.36 -13.26 3.53
CA LEU A 142 -16.15 -11.92 4.08
C LEU A 142 -14.77 -11.36 3.71
N ILE A 143 -13.71 -12.11 3.96
CA ILE A 143 -12.34 -11.68 3.68
C ILE A 143 -12.14 -11.45 2.19
N ILE A 144 -12.68 -12.32 1.33
CA ILE A 144 -12.61 -12.15 -0.13
C ILE A 144 -13.29 -10.85 -0.55
N ASN A 145 -14.52 -10.63 -0.10
CA ASN A 145 -15.30 -9.44 -0.43
C ASN A 145 -14.61 -8.15 0.03
N MET A 146 -14.04 -8.15 1.24
CA MET A 146 -13.33 -6.98 1.79
C MET A 146 -11.95 -6.77 1.17
N ALA A 147 -11.28 -7.84 0.73
CA ALA A 147 -9.98 -7.72 0.09
C ALA A 147 -10.07 -7.15 -1.32
N MET A 148 -11.23 -7.22 -1.98
CA MET A 148 -11.47 -6.66 -3.33
C MET A 148 -10.37 -7.06 -4.32
N GLY A 149 -10.10 -8.36 -4.41
CA GLY A 149 -9.07 -8.89 -5.30
C GLY A 149 -7.62 -8.59 -4.89
N LYS A 150 -7.37 -7.97 -3.73
CA LYS A 150 -6.01 -7.68 -3.21
C LYS A 150 -5.54 -8.82 -2.28
N PRO A 151 -4.73 -9.78 -2.76
CA PRO A 151 -4.35 -10.95 -1.96
C PRO A 151 -3.56 -10.62 -0.69
N GLY A 152 -2.78 -9.54 -0.70
CA GLY A 152 -2.04 -9.08 0.48
C GLY A 152 -2.95 -8.57 1.61
N ILE A 153 -4.08 -7.94 1.26
CA ILE A 153 -5.10 -7.53 2.24
C ILE A 153 -5.80 -8.75 2.79
N ALA A 154 -6.21 -9.67 1.91
CA ALA A 154 -6.87 -10.91 2.32
C ALA A 154 -6.02 -11.73 3.31
N GLN A 155 -4.73 -11.88 3.00
CA GLN A 155 -3.74 -12.53 3.87
C GLN A 155 -3.64 -11.83 5.23
N ARG A 156 -3.49 -10.51 5.23
CA ARG A 156 -3.34 -9.72 6.46
C ARG A 156 -4.57 -9.82 7.34
N MET A 157 -5.76 -9.74 6.75
CA MET A 157 -7.02 -9.91 7.47
C MET A 157 -7.11 -11.29 8.10
N PHE A 158 -6.78 -12.33 7.35
CA PHE A 158 -6.74 -13.70 7.87
C PHE A 158 -5.77 -13.84 9.05
N ASP A 159 -4.54 -13.34 8.91
CA ASP A 159 -3.53 -13.39 9.96
C ASP A 159 -3.97 -12.61 11.22
N LEU A 160 -4.63 -11.47 11.04
CA LEU A 160 -5.17 -10.66 12.14
C LEU A 160 -6.31 -11.37 12.87
N ILE A 161 -7.25 -11.95 12.13
CA ILE A 161 -8.41 -12.64 12.70
C ILE A 161 -7.98 -13.87 13.51
N ASN A 162 -6.99 -14.63 13.02
CA ASN A 162 -6.43 -15.75 13.77
C ASN A 162 -5.70 -15.32 15.06
N LYS A 163 -5.08 -14.13 15.05
CA LYS A 163 -4.43 -13.56 16.24
C LYS A 163 -5.44 -13.01 17.24
N GLU A 164 -6.57 -12.49 16.76
CA GLU A 164 -7.57 -11.78 17.56
C GLU A 164 -8.99 -12.31 17.24
N PRO A 165 -9.42 -13.43 17.85
CA PRO A 165 -10.72 -14.04 17.54
C PRO A 165 -11.94 -13.13 17.81
N GLU A 166 -11.83 -12.16 18.70
CA GLU A 166 -12.87 -11.15 18.96
C GLU A 166 -13.11 -10.22 17.74
N LEU A 167 -12.12 -10.10 16.85
CA LEU A 167 -12.25 -9.36 15.60
C LEU A 167 -13.19 -10.08 14.63
N GLU A 168 -13.17 -11.42 14.60
CA GLU A 168 -14.09 -12.22 13.80
C GLU A 168 -15.54 -11.91 14.17
N LYS A 169 -15.87 -11.97 15.47
CA LYS A 169 -17.21 -11.64 15.97
C LYS A 169 -17.64 -10.23 15.59
N THR A 170 -16.71 -9.28 15.70
CA THR A 170 -16.96 -7.88 15.32
C THR A 170 -17.27 -7.78 13.84
N LEU A 171 -16.45 -8.38 12.97
CA LEU A 171 -16.61 -8.35 11.52
C LEU A 171 -17.90 -9.06 11.06
N THR A 172 -18.22 -10.22 11.62
CA THR A 172 -19.46 -10.96 11.34
C THR A 172 -20.69 -10.17 11.79
N GLY A 173 -20.63 -9.51 12.96
CA GLY A 173 -21.70 -8.62 13.43
C GLY A 173 -21.89 -7.40 12.51
N LEU A 174 -20.80 -6.82 12.00
CA LEU A 174 -20.87 -5.72 11.03
C LEU A 174 -21.47 -6.17 9.69
N MET A 175 -21.13 -7.36 9.20
CA MET A 175 -21.73 -7.96 8.00
C MET A 175 -23.23 -8.19 8.11
N HIS A 176 -23.70 -8.70 9.25
CA HIS A 176 -25.12 -8.93 9.45
C HIS A 176 -25.91 -7.62 9.32
N ASN A 177 -25.39 -6.52 9.89
CA ASN A 177 -25.98 -5.18 9.77
C ASN A 177 -25.92 -4.62 8.34
N LEU A 178 -24.86 -4.95 7.61
CA LEU A 178 -24.61 -4.64 6.20
C LEU A 178 -25.71 -5.17 5.26
N ILE A 179 -26.19 -6.39 5.54
CA ILE A 179 -27.19 -7.12 4.76
C ILE A 179 -28.61 -6.70 5.19
N THR A 180 -28.81 -6.44 6.49
CA THR A 180 -30.14 -6.21 7.05
C THR A 180 -30.61 -4.75 7.01
N ASP A 181 -29.71 -3.76 7.08
CA ASP A 181 -30.11 -2.35 7.00
C ASP A 181 -28.96 -1.41 6.60
N THR A 182 -29.03 -0.85 5.39
CA THR A 182 -28.01 0.08 4.87
C THR A 182 -27.99 1.44 5.60
N LYS A 183 -28.99 1.74 6.45
CA LYS A 183 -29.09 3.00 7.20
C LYS A 183 -28.54 2.93 8.62
N ARG A 184 -28.10 1.76 9.10
CA ARG A 184 -27.54 1.63 10.45
C ARG A 184 -26.12 2.19 10.55
N PHE A 185 -25.93 3.08 11.50
CA PHE A 185 -24.61 3.59 11.88
C PHE A 185 -23.79 2.48 12.56
N PHE A 186 -22.53 2.34 12.15
CA PHE A 186 -21.59 1.47 12.84
C PHE A 186 -21.24 2.05 14.21
N SER A 187 -21.10 1.18 15.22
CA SER A 187 -20.66 1.66 16.52
C SER A 187 -19.27 2.28 16.41
N HIS A 188 -19.07 3.39 17.10
CA HIS A 188 -17.79 4.08 17.13
C HIS A 188 -16.65 3.16 17.61
N ASP A 189 -16.95 2.23 18.52
CA ASP A 189 -16.02 1.21 19.00
C ASP A 189 -15.58 0.23 17.89
N ALA A 190 -16.51 -0.22 17.05
CA ALA A 190 -16.18 -1.10 15.93
C ALA A 190 -15.28 -0.39 14.91
N LEU A 191 -15.59 0.85 14.53
CA LEU A 191 -14.75 1.62 13.61
C LEU A 191 -13.36 1.88 14.19
N LYS A 192 -13.25 2.19 15.48
CA LYS A 192 -11.97 2.34 16.18
C LYS A 192 -11.16 1.04 16.16
N LYS A 193 -11.80 -0.11 16.37
CA LYS A 193 -11.14 -1.42 16.27
C LYS A 193 -10.62 -1.66 14.86
N LEU A 194 -11.44 -1.46 13.82
CA LEU A 194 -11.02 -1.61 12.43
C LEU A 194 -9.84 -0.70 12.08
N TYR A 195 -9.87 0.56 12.54
CA TYR A 195 -8.77 1.50 12.37
C TYR A 195 -7.49 1.02 13.06
N ARG A 196 -7.60 0.61 14.34
CA ARG A 196 -6.47 0.08 15.11
C ARG A 196 -5.84 -1.15 14.47
N PHE A 197 -6.64 -1.98 13.82
CA PHE A 197 -6.17 -3.17 13.10
C PHE A 197 -5.75 -2.89 11.66
N GLY A 198 -5.86 -1.66 11.16
CA GLY A 198 -5.43 -1.27 9.81
C GLY A 198 -6.27 -1.91 8.70
N ILE A 199 -7.55 -2.22 8.99
CA ILE A 199 -8.48 -2.84 8.04
C ILE A 199 -9.71 -1.97 7.76
N LEU A 200 -9.73 -0.73 8.26
CA LEU A 200 -10.84 0.19 8.07
C LEU A 200 -11.08 0.49 6.58
N ASP A 201 -10.03 0.78 5.81
CA ASP A 201 -10.18 1.11 4.39
C ASP A 201 -10.73 -0.07 3.59
N ALA A 202 -10.20 -1.27 3.83
CA ALA A 202 -10.73 -2.50 3.22
C ALA A 202 -12.21 -2.73 3.57
N PHE A 203 -12.62 -2.40 4.79
CA PHE A 203 -14.01 -2.47 5.21
C PHE A 203 -14.89 -1.43 4.51
N ILE A 204 -14.45 -0.18 4.44
CA ILE A 204 -15.18 0.90 3.76
C ILE A 204 -15.30 0.61 2.26
N ASP A 205 -14.21 0.20 1.62
CA ASP A 205 -14.20 -0.14 0.19
C ASP A 205 -15.16 -1.32 -0.07
N GLY A 206 -15.09 -2.37 0.75
CA GLY A 206 -16.00 -3.52 0.65
C GLY A 206 -17.47 -3.13 0.85
N ARG A 207 -17.76 -2.18 1.76
CA ARG A 207 -19.12 -1.61 1.94
C ARG A 207 -19.61 -0.92 0.68
N ILE A 208 -18.79 -0.04 0.12
CA ILE A 208 -19.13 0.75 -1.07
C ILE A 208 -19.42 -0.20 -2.24
N ALA A 209 -18.55 -1.18 -2.46
CA ALA A 209 -18.72 -2.19 -3.51
C ALA A 209 -20.04 -2.98 -3.34
N TYR A 210 -20.36 -3.43 -2.12
CA TYR A 210 -21.62 -4.11 -1.84
C TYR A 210 -22.84 -3.23 -2.14
N CYS A 211 -22.82 -1.96 -1.76
CA CYS A 211 -23.91 -1.02 -2.02
C CYS A 211 -24.10 -0.74 -3.52
N ILE A 212 -23.02 -0.63 -4.29
CA ILE A 212 -23.08 -0.44 -5.74
C ILE A 212 -23.75 -1.66 -6.39
N ASN A 213 -23.29 -2.87 -6.06
CA ASN A 213 -23.78 -4.10 -6.68
C ASN A 213 -25.25 -4.40 -6.35
N ASN A 214 -25.69 -4.14 -5.11
CA ASN A 214 -27.08 -4.38 -4.71
C ASN A 214 -28.08 -3.29 -5.12
N ASN A 215 -27.61 -2.12 -5.52
CA ASN A 215 -28.48 -1.11 -6.13
C ASN A 215 -28.70 -1.37 -7.63
N MET A 216 -27.84 -2.15 -8.28
CA MET A 216 -28.03 -2.56 -9.69
C MET A 216 -29.03 -3.71 -9.88
N THR A 217 -29.37 -4.45 -8.83
CA THR A 217 -30.39 -5.52 -8.86
C THR A 217 -31.82 -5.04 -8.60
N LYS A 218 -32.02 -3.73 -8.38
CA LYS A 218 -33.34 -3.10 -8.13
C LYS A 218 -33.87 -2.24 -9.29
N LYS A 219 -33.35 -2.40 -10.51
CA LYS A 219 -33.90 -1.77 -11.72
C LYS A 219 -34.47 -2.80 -12.68
#